data_AF-R1DA62-F1
#
_entry.id   AF-R1DA62-F1
#
_cell.length_a   1.000
_cell.length_b   1.000
_cell.length_c   1.000
_cell.angle_alpha   90.00
_cell.angle_beta   90.00
_cell.angle_gamma   90.00
#
_symmetry.space_group_name_H-M   'P 1'
#
loop_
_entity.id
_entity.type
_entity.pdbx_description
1 polymer ?
#
loop_
_entity_poly.entity_id
_entity_poly.type
_entity_poly.pdbx_seq_one_letter_code
_entity_poly.pdbx_strand_id
1 'polypeptide(L)' 'VVVEVPLPAGARARDVACRVLPASLSLAVCGQAVLQGSLLRKVLPDDSDWVLEDAPGQGEGRLLRLTLVKRAV' A
#
# COMPACT_ATOMS: atom_id res chain seq x y z
N VAL A 1 -7.29 -8.64 1.90
CA VAL A 1 -6.44 -8.24 3.05
C VAL A 1 -6.24 -6.77 2.92
N VAL A 2 -6.41 -6.00 3.98
CA VAL A 2 -6.22 -4.56 3.95
C VAL A 2 -4.95 -4.24 4.72
N VAL A 3 -4.11 -3.38 4.16
CA VAL A 3 -2.89 -2.86 4.77
C VAL A 3 -3.00 -1.35 4.80
N GLU A 4 -2.87 -0.77 5.98
CA GLU A 4 -3.00 0.68 6.19
C GLU A 4 -1.64 1.22 6.62
N VAL A 5 -1.14 2.21 5.88
CA VAL A 5 0.19 2.77 6.06
C VAL A 5 0.06 4.29 6.25
N PRO A 6 0.40 4.84 7.42
CA PRO A 6 0.44 6.29 7.61
C PRO A 6 1.57 6.89 6.78
N LEU A 7 1.28 8.02 6.15
CA LEU A 7 2.18 8.77 5.29
C LEU A 7 2.42 10.16 5.86
N PRO A 8 3.59 10.77 5.57
CA PRO A 8 3.84 12.15 5.94
C PRO A 8 2.86 13.11 5.25
N ALA A 9 2.68 14.27 5.87
CA ALA A 9 1.85 15.31 5.31
C ALA A 9 2.31 15.74 3.92
N GLY A 10 1.34 15.92 3.02
CA GLY A 10 1.60 16.32 1.64
C GLY A 10 2.06 15.20 0.69
N ALA A 11 2.23 13.96 1.16
CA ALA A 11 2.56 12.81 0.31
C ALA A 11 1.52 12.62 -0.80
N ARG A 12 1.94 12.58 -2.06
CA ARG A 12 1.06 12.43 -3.22
C ARG A 12 1.18 11.04 -3.83
N ALA A 13 0.23 10.68 -4.67
CA ALA A 13 0.25 9.40 -5.39
C ALA A 13 1.54 9.18 -6.18
N ARG A 14 2.14 10.25 -6.73
CA ARG A 14 3.42 10.19 -7.46
C ARG A 14 4.61 9.81 -6.58
N ASP A 15 4.51 10.04 -5.27
CA ASP A 15 5.57 9.74 -4.31
C ASP A 15 5.47 8.28 -3.81
N VAL A 16 4.41 7.57 -4.19
CA VAL A 16 4.14 6.18 -3.83
C VAL A 16 4.60 5.26 -4.94
N ALA A 17 5.57 4.42 -4.65
CA ALA A 17 5.96 3.29 -5.49
C ALA A 17 5.41 2.01 -4.86
N CYS A 18 4.23 1.58 -5.33
CA CYS A 18 3.60 0.33 -4.91
C CYS A 18 3.67 -0.70 -6.04
N ARG A 19 4.24 -1.86 -5.76
CA ARG A 19 4.27 -3.00 -6.68
C ARG A 19 3.75 -4.24 -5.97
N VAL A 20 2.63 -4.73 -6.47
CA VAL A 20 2.02 -5.98 -6.03
C VAL A 20 2.39 -7.05 -7.07
N LEU A 21 2.95 -8.15 -6.62
CA LEU A 21 3.20 -9.34 -7.42
C LEU A 21 2.46 -10.52 -6.79
N PRO A 22 2.22 -11.63 -7.52
CA PRO A 22 1.41 -12.72 -7.00
C PRO A 22 1.89 -13.30 -5.66
N ALA A 23 3.18 -13.23 -5.33
CA ALA A 23 3.74 -13.77 -4.09
C ALA A 23 4.61 -12.78 -3.30
N SER A 24 4.64 -11.50 -3.70
CA SER A 24 5.49 -10.49 -3.03
C SER A 24 4.90 -9.09 -3.14
N LEU A 25 5.24 -8.24 -2.18
CA LEU A 25 4.82 -6.85 -2.11
C LEU A 25 6.05 -5.96 -1.91
N SER A 26 6.08 -4.82 -2.59
CA SER A 26 7.00 -3.73 -2.29
C SER A 26 6.25 -2.40 -2.32
N LEU A 27 6.36 -1.64 -1.24
CA LEU A 27 5.79 -0.32 -1.07
C LEU A 27 6.88 0.62 -0.56
N ALA A 28 7.14 1.67 -1.32
CA ALA A 28 8.00 2.78 -0.92
C ALA A 28 7.25 4.11 -1.06
N VAL A 29 7.57 5.05 -0.17
CA VAL A 29 6.95 6.38 -0.10
C VAL A 29 8.07 7.39 -0.03
N CYS A 30 8.07 8.39 -0.91
CA CYS A 30 9.15 9.39 -1.02
C CYS A 30 10.54 8.75 -1.12
N GLY A 31 10.64 7.59 -1.80
CA GLY A 31 11.89 6.83 -1.94
C GLY A 31 12.29 5.97 -0.73
N GLN A 32 11.56 6.03 0.38
CA GLN A 32 11.82 5.21 1.56
C GLN A 32 10.96 3.94 1.54
N ALA A 33 11.59 2.77 1.66
CA ALA A 33 10.87 1.50 1.75
C ALA A 33 10.06 1.44 3.05
N VAL A 34 8.75 1.19 2.92
CA VAL A 34 7.82 1.02 4.05
C VAL A 34 7.55 -0.46 4.28
N LEU A 35 7.24 -1.20 3.21
CA LEU A 35 6.97 -2.63 3.25
C LEU A 35 7.67 -3.31 2.08
N GLN A 36 8.39 -4.39 2.36
CA GLN A 36 9.00 -5.21 1.32
C GLN A 36 9.09 -6.65 1.79
N GLY A 37 8.62 -7.59 0.97
CA GLY A 37 8.78 -9.00 1.30
C GLY A 37 7.87 -9.95 0.53
N SER A 38 7.93 -11.21 0.94
CA SER A 38 7.08 -12.27 0.41
C SER A 38 5.73 -12.29 1.12
N LEU A 39 4.66 -12.54 0.37
CA LEU A 39 3.32 -12.71 0.89
C LEU A 39 3.12 -14.16 1.36
N LEU A 40 2.40 -14.34 2.47
CA LEU A 40 2.10 -15.66 3.02
C LEU A 40 1.30 -16.55 2.05
N ARG A 41 0.44 -15.94 1.24
CA ARG A 41 -0.36 -16.60 0.20
C ARG A 41 -0.36 -15.76 -1.06
N LYS A 42 -0.66 -16.43 -2.18
CA LYS A 42 -0.77 -15.75 -3.47
C LYS A 42 -1.94 -14.77 -3.51
N VAL A 43 -1.72 -13.64 -4.15
CA VAL A 43 -2.72 -12.60 -4.43
C VAL A 43 -2.95 -12.46 -5.93
N LEU A 44 -4.02 -11.76 -6.31
CA LEU A 44 -4.33 -11.36 -7.68
C LEU A 44 -3.91 -9.89 -7.84
N PRO A 45 -2.76 -9.60 -8.49
CA PRO A 45 -2.26 -8.22 -8.58
C PRO A 45 -3.22 -7.29 -9.32
N ASP A 46 -3.84 -7.78 -10.40
CA ASP A 46 -4.74 -6.98 -11.25
C ASP A 46 -6.06 -6.63 -10.54
N ASP A 47 -6.46 -7.43 -9.54
CA ASP A 47 -7.62 -7.16 -8.69
C ASP A 47 -7.26 -6.43 -7.38
N SER A 48 -5.96 -6.16 -7.16
CA SER A 48 -5.49 -5.48 -5.96
C SER A 48 -5.22 -4.01 -6.25
N ASP A 49 -5.71 -3.14 -5.38
CA ASP A 49 -5.62 -1.69 -5.55
C ASP A 49 -5.09 -1.00 -4.28
N TRP A 50 -4.70 0.25 -4.42
CA TRP A 50 -4.42 1.10 -3.29
C TRP A 50 -4.96 2.51 -3.52
N VAL A 51 -5.35 3.15 -2.42
CA VAL A 51 -5.86 4.51 -2.41
C VAL A 51 -5.15 5.35 -1.34
N LEU A 52 -5.14 6.66 -1.55
CA LEU A 52 -4.72 7.63 -0.55
C LEU A 52 -5.97 8.25 0.06
N GLU A 53 -6.05 8.20 1.38
CA GLU A 53 -7.10 8.82 2.18
C GLU A 53 -6.48 9.91 3.06
N ASP A 54 -7.24 10.95 3.37
CA ASP A 54 -6.85 11.91 4.40
C ASP A 54 -7.12 11.28 5.78
N ALA A 55 -6.13 11.27 6.67
CA ALA A 55 -6.30 10.65 7.98
C ALA A 55 -7.18 11.53 8.88
N PRO A 56 -8.26 10.99 9.49
CA PRO A 56 -9.09 11.76 10.40
C PRO A 56 -8.38 11.90 11.77
N GLY A 57 -7.65 12.99 11.97
CA GLY A 57 -7.06 13.34 13.28
C GLY A 57 -5.95 14.39 13.17
N GLN A 58 -6.00 15.43 14.02
CA GLN A 58 -5.13 16.60 14.09
C GLN A 58 -3.70 16.40 13.53
N GLY A 59 -3.54 16.80 12.28
CA GLY A 59 -2.30 16.72 11.53
C GLY A 59 -2.64 16.39 10.09
N GLU A 60 -1.99 17.04 9.13
CA GLU A 60 -2.19 16.84 7.69
C GLU A 60 -1.70 15.46 7.21
N GLY A 61 -1.84 14.42 8.03
CA GLY A 61 -1.40 13.06 7.73
C GLY A 61 -2.26 12.43 6.66
N ARG A 62 -1.62 11.69 5.75
CA ARG A 62 -2.31 10.87 4.76
C ARG A 62 -2.20 9.41 5.14
N LEU A 63 -3.16 8.60 4.71
CA LEU A 63 -3.17 7.16 4.90
C LEU A 63 -3.17 6.50 3.53
N LEU A 64 -2.24 5.58 3.29
CA LEU A 64 -2.34 4.67 2.16
C LEU A 64 -3.08 3.42 2.62
N ARG A 65 -4.19 3.11 1.95
CA ARG A 65 -4.93 1.87 2.12
C ARG A 65 -4.69 0.99 0.91
N LEU A 66 -4.02 -0.14 1.12
CA LEU A 66 -3.75 -1.16 0.12
C LEU A 66 -4.69 -2.35 0.33
N THR A 67 -5.47 -2.69 -0.67
CA THR A 67 -6.38 -3.84 -0.69
C THR A 67 -5.78 -4.95 -1.55
N LEU A 68 -5.39 -6.05 -0.91
CA LEU A 68 -4.87 -7.25 -1.57
C LEU A 68 -5.98 -8.30 -1.70
N VAL A 69 -6.29 -8.69 -2.94
CA VAL A 69 -7.24 -9.77 -3.23
C VAL A 69 -6.50 -11.11 -3.21
N LYS A 70 -6.91 -12.02 -2.33
CA LYS A 70 -6.31 -13.35 -2.24
C LYS A 70 -6.75 -14.18 -3.45
N ARG A 71 -5.82 -14.93 -4.03
CA ARG A 71 -6.16 -15.96 -5.01
C ARG A 71 -6.87 -17.11 -4.30
N ALA A 72 -8.09 -17.44 -4.73
CA ALA A 72 -8.76 -18.66 -4.29
C ALA A 72 -7.93 -19.88 -4.71
N VAL A 73 -7.84 -20.88 -3.82
CA VAL A 73 -7.05 -22.10 -4.04
C VAL A 73 -7.79 -23.03 -4.99
#